data_AF-A0A8S3WIT6-F1
#
_entry.id   AF-A0A8S3WIT6-F1
#
_cell.length_a   1.000
_cell.length_b   1.000
_cell.length_c   1.000
_cell.angle_alpha   90.00
_cell.angle_beta   90.00
_cell.angle_gamma   90.00
#
_symmetry.space_group_name_H-M   'P 1'
#
loop_
_entity.id
_entity.type
_entity.pdbx_description
1 polymer ?
#
loop_
_entity_poly.entity_id
_entity_poly.type
_entity_poly.pdbx_seq_one_letter_code
_entity_poly.pdbx_strand_id
1 'polypeptide(L)'
;MSCTEYNVYFCFSEKPKCMFSLNKPTDVFMDIDDEQTLDFRSQFEHVRKCFGFFKPCLGDIFPNFSANTTEGEIDFHDWLGESWGILFSHPSDFTPVCTTELARVLTLLPEFIKRNVKVIGLSCDDISSHSEWCKDIKSYAGCNDDEKFPYPIIEDKDRLLAAKLGMVDKDELDASGMPLTARAVFIIDPKKKFRLSILYPATTGRNFDEILRVLDSLQLTDRVKVATPVDWKMGDDCMVLPTVPEDSVDTIFPQGVTVVPLPSGKKYLRKTPCPNVL
;
A
#
# COMPACT_ATOMS: atom_id res chain seq x y z
N MET A 1 -1.67 -10.88 23.91
CA MET A 1 -0.31 -10.58 24.42
C MET A 1 -0.04 -9.13 24.10
N SER A 2 0.26 -8.32 25.11
CA SER A 2 0.31 -6.86 25.06
C SER A 2 1.47 -6.35 24.18
N CYS A 3 1.19 -5.44 23.25
CA CYS A 3 2.21 -4.63 22.58
C CYS A 3 2.83 -3.66 23.58
N THR A 4 4.13 -3.81 23.82
CA THR A 4 4.97 -2.74 24.39
C THR A 4 5.62 -1.98 23.25
N GLU A 5 5.37 -0.67 23.20
CA GLU A 5 6.04 0.27 22.28
C GLU A 5 7.53 0.37 22.64
N TYR A 6 8.39 0.38 21.61
CA TYR A 6 9.82 0.61 21.73
C TYR A 6 10.13 1.99 21.13
N ASN A 7 10.72 2.89 21.92
CA ASN A 7 11.32 4.11 21.42
C ASN A 7 12.83 3.89 21.28
N VAL A 8 13.39 4.18 20.11
CA VAL A 8 14.83 4.14 19.87
C VAL A 8 15.29 5.56 19.52
N TYR A 9 16.29 6.06 20.25
CA TYR A 9 16.90 7.37 20.00
C TYR A 9 18.30 7.16 19.43
N PHE A 10 18.61 7.83 18.31
CA PHE A 10 19.95 7.86 17.75
C PHE A 10 20.65 9.15 18.18
N CYS A 11 21.83 9.04 18.80
CA CYS A 11 22.64 10.18 19.18
C CYS A 11 23.89 10.22 18.30
N PHE A 12 24.01 11.22 17.45
CA PHE A 12 25.23 11.49 16.68
C PHE A 12 25.79 12.83 17.16
N SER A 13 26.94 12.83 17.86
CA SER A 13 27.94 13.91 17.82
C SER A 13 29.04 13.72 18.87
N GLU A 14 30.26 14.04 18.45
CA GLU A 14 31.47 14.20 19.26
C GLU A 14 31.28 15.17 20.45
N LYS A 15 31.75 14.75 21.65
CA LYS A 15 31.96 15.46 22.95
C LYS A 15 30.88 15.34 24.05
N PRO A 16 31.29 15.39 25.36
CA PRO A 16 30.86 14.41 26.35
C PRO A 16 29.60 14.78 27.15
N LYS A 17 28.79 13.74 27.40
CA LYS A 17 27.70 13.61 28.40
C LYS A 17 26.50 14.56 28.22
N CYS A 18 25.58 14.20 27.34
CA CYS A 18 24.16 14.48 27.57
C CYS A 18 23.62 13.51 28.64
N MET A 19 23.48 14.01 29.87
CA MET A 19 22.86 13.27 30.97
C MET A 19 21.35 13.50 30.92
N PHE A 20 20.61 12.62 30.23
CA PHE A 20 19.15 12.57 30.34
C PHE A 20 18.75 11.44 31.32
N SER A 21 17.88 11.76 32.27
CA SER A 21 17.36 10.84 33.28
C SER A 21 16.49 9.76 32.63
N LEU A 22 16.99 8.52 32.62
CA LEU A 22 16.24 7.32 32.22
C LEU A 22 15.14 7.03 33.26
N ASN A 23 13.87 7.01 32.84
CA ASN A 23 12.74 6.74 33.72
C ASN A 23 12.12 5.34 33.53
N LYS A 24 12.65 4.47 32.66
CA LYS A 24 12.16 3.09 32.47
C LYS A 24 13.31 2.06 32.25
N PRO A 25 13.16 0.81 32.72
CA PRO A 25 14.20 -0.23 32.67
C PRO A 25 14.40 -0.89 31.30
N THR A 26 13.72 -0.45 30.24
CA THR A 26 13.70 -1.08 28.90
C THR A 26 14.43 -0.28 27.82
N ASP A 27 15.06 0.83 28.18
CA ASP A 27 15.79 1.67 27.24
C ASP A 27 17.20 1.07 27.01
N VAL A 28 17.55 0.79 25.75
CA VAL A 28 18.87 0.25 25.36
C VAL A 28 19.66 1.34 24.65
N PHE A 29 20.81 1.72 25.21
CA PHE A 29 21.82 2.53 24.54
C PHE A 29 22.78 1.61 23.79
N MET A 30 23.14 2.00 22.56
CA MET A 30 24.27 1.42 21.84
C MET A 30 25.33 2.51 21.63
N ASP A 31 26.52 2.28 22.21
CA ASP A 31 27.73 2.96 21.77
C ASP A 31 28.17 2.29 20.46
N ILE A 32 28.26 3.08 19.39
CA ILE A 32 28.79 2.64 18.09
C ILE A 32 30.25 3.10 18.06
N ASP A 33 31.19 2.15 18.18
CA ASP A 33 32.61 2.43 17.93
C ASP A 33 32.83 2.71 16.43
N ASP A 34 33.58 3.77 16.14
CA ASP A 34 33.69 4.52 14.88
C ASP A 34 34.29 3.78 13.65
N GLU A 35 34.32 2.45 13.59
CA GLU A 35 35.07 1.76 12.51
C GLU A 35 34.40 0.52 11.89
N GLN A 36 33.10 0.30 12.07
CA GLN A 36 32.37 -0.72 11.29
C GLN A 36 31.07 -0.16 10.71
N THR A 37 31.17 0.33 9.47
CA THR A 37 30.02 0.39 8.56
C THR A 37 29.53 -1.05 8.34
N LEU A 38 28.54 -1.49 9.13
CA LEU A 38 27.79 -2.71 8.83
C LEU A 38 27.18 -2.54 7.44
N ASP A 39 27.64 -3.34 6.47
CA ASP A 39 27.09 -3.44 5.11
C ASP A 39 25.55 -3.52 5.21
N PHE A 40 24.83 -2.85 4.30
CA PHE A 40 23.38 -2.89 4.19
C PHE A 40 22.82 -4.31 4.30
N ARG A 41 23.51 -5.33 3.77
CA ARG A 41 23.11 -6.74 3.95
C ARG A 41 23.05 -7.17 5.40
N SER A 42 24.03 -6.78 6.22
CA SER A 42 24.07 -7.03 7.65
C SER A 42 22.98 -6.25 8.40
N GLN A 43 22.74 -4.98 8.02
CA GLN A 43 21.64 -4.19 8.59
C GLN A 43 20.27 -4.78 8.20
N PHE A 44 20.09 -5.19 6.96
CA PHE A 44 18.89 -5.83 6.44
C PHE A 44 18.64 -7.19 7.11
N GLU A 45 19.65 -8.04 7.27
CA GLU A 45 19.54 -9.30 8.02
C GLU A 45 19.32 -9.06 9.52
N HIS A 46 19.86 -7.99 10.08
CA HIS A 46 19.61 -7.61 11.48
C HIS A 46 18.17 -7.09 11.67
N VAL A 47 17.67 -6.23 10.79
CA VAL A 47 16.27 -5.78 10.79
C VAL A 47 15.34 -6.97 10.59
N ARG A 48 15.67 -7.87 9.66
CA ARG A 48 14.95 -9.13 9.42
C ARG A 48 14.91 -10.03 10.65
N LYS A 49 16.00 -10.11 11.43
CA LYS A 49 16.09 -10.90 12.67
C LYS A 49 15.41 -10.23 13.87
N CYS A 50 15.52 -8.91 14.00
CA CYS A 50 15.07 -8.17 15.18
C CYS A 50 13.60 -7.72 15.10
N PHE A 51 13.10 -7.40 13.89
CA PHE A 51 11.75 -6.85 13.71
C PHE A 51 10.75 -7.83 13.08
N GLY A 52 11.25 -8.97 12.56
CA GLY A 52 10.43 -9.92 11.82
C GLY A 52 9.99 -9.37 10.46
N PHE A 53 9.96 -10.23 9.44
CA PHE A 53 9.40 -9.85 8.15
C PHE A 53 7.89 -9.75 8.31
N PHE A 54 7.29 -8.57 8.15
CA PHE A 54 5.85 -8.51 7.93
C PHE A 54 5.61 -9.07 6.53
N LYS A 55 5.25 -10.35 6.46
CA LYS A 55 4.75 -10.99 5.24
C LYS A 55 3.23 -10.87 5.29
N PRO A 56 2.63 -9.74 4.83
CA PRO A 56 1.20 -9.55 4.95
C PRO A 56 0.46 -10.73 4.32
N CYS A 57 -0.29 -11.47 5.13
CA CYS A 57 -1.29 -12.40 4.64
C CYS A 57 -2.58 -11.61 4.44
N LEU A 58 -3.34 -11.97 3.39
CA LEU A 58 -4.62 -11.34 3.11
C LEU A 58 -5.51 -11.40 4.37
N GLY A 59 -6.03 -10.24 4.79
CA GLY A 59 -6.87 -10.09 5.98
C GLY A 59 -6.14 -9.66 7.26
N ASP A 60 -4.80 -9.68 7.28
CA ASP A 60 -4.00 -9.15 8.40
C ASP A 60 -4.22 -7.64 8.57
N ILE A 61 -4.10 -7.16 9.81
CA ILE A 61 -4.06 -5.71 10.07
C ILE A 61 -2.77 -5.16 9.49
N PHE A 62 -2.90 -4.20 8.58
CA PHE A 62 -1.78 -3.49 7.97
C PHE A 62 -1.01 -2.73 9.06
N PRO A 63 0.34 -2.69 9.02
CA PRO A 63 1.11 -2.11 10.11
C PRO A 63 0.74 -0.64 10.30
N ASN A 64 0.56 -0.23 11.56
CA ASN A 64 0.57 1.19 11.87
C ASN A 64 2.03 1.67 11.94
N PHE A 65 2.33 2.76 11.25
CA PHE A 65 3.66 3.35 11.21
C PHE A 65 3.56 4.86 11.20
N SER A 66 4.58 5.51 11.75
CA SER A 66 4.81 6.93 11.59
C SER A 66 5.79 7.16 10.44
N ALA A 67 5.53 8.16 9.61
CA ALA A 67 6.42 8.52 8.50
C ALA A 67 6.32 9.99 8.12
N ASN A 68 7.44 10.56 7.67
CA ASN A 68 7.47 11.87 7.05
C ASN A 68 6.88 11.79 5.64
N THR A 69 6.07 12.78 5.28
CA THR A 69 5.50 12.92 3.94
C THR A 69 5.61 14.35 3.45
N THR A 70 5.32 14.57 2.17
CA THR A 70 5.18 15.92 1.59
C THR A 70 4.12 16.79 2.28
N GLU A 71 3.26 16.19 3.11
CA GLU A 71 2.20 16.83 3.89
C GLU A 71 2.54 16.97 5.39
N GLY A 72 3.76 16.61 5.79
CA GLY A 72 4.18 16.50 7.17
C GLY A 72 4.18 15.05 7.67
N GLU A 73 4.44 14.88 8.97
CA GLU A 73 4.44 13.57 9.61
C GLU A 73 3.02 13.01 9.72
N ILE A 74 2.87 11.71 9.46
CA ILE A 74 1.60 10.98 9.60
C ILE A 74 1.75 9.81 10.56
N ASP A 75 0.66 9.46 11.25
CA ASP A 75 0.37 8.10 11.68
C ASP A 75 -0.51 7.44 10.62
N PHE A 76 -0.12 6.26 10.11
CA PHE A 76 -0.79 5.67 8.94
C PHE A 76 -2.25 5.32 9.20
N HIS A 77 -2.61 4.82 10.39
CA HIS A 77 -3.98 4.43 10.71
C HIS A 77 -4.87 5.65 10.91
N ASP A 78 -4.36 6.69 11.55
CA ASP A 78 -5.05 7.97 11.71
C ASP A 78 -5.23 8.67 10.37
N TRP A 79 -4.19 8.70 9.52
CA TRP A 79 -4.28 9.22 8.16
C TRP A 79 -5.32 8.47 7.34
N LEU A 80 -5.36 7.14 7.44
CA LEU A 80 -6.32 6.33 6.68
C LEU A 80 -7.77 6.55 7.17
N GLY A 81 -7.97 6.73 8.48
CA GLY A 81 -9.29 7.02 9.05
C GLY A 81 -10.31 5.93 8.74
N GLU A 82 -11.50 6.31 8.29
CA GLU A 82 -12.58 5.39 7.88
C GLU A 82 -12.62 5.14 6.36
N SER A 83 -11.60 5.61 5.63
CA SER A 83 -11.49 5.42 4.19
C SER A 83 -10.82 4.09 3.84
N TRP A 84 -11.02 3.66 2.60
CA TRP A 84 -10.10 2.72 1.95
C TRP A 84 -8.77 3.42 1.66
N GLY A 85 -7.70 2.64 1.54
CA GLY A 85 -6.35 3.15 1.31
C GLY A 85 -5.65 2.42 0.18
N ILE A 86 -4.92 3.16 -0.65
CA ILE A 86 -3.91 2.61 -1.57
C ILE A 86 -2.56 3.20 -1.18
N LEU A 87 -1.66 2.33 -0.71
CA LEU A 87 -0.24 2.63 -0.60
C LEU A 87 0.46 2.07 -1.83
N PHE A 88 1.15 2.91 -2.59
CA PHE A 88 1.89 2.46 -3.76
C PHE A 88 3.31 3.02 -3.75
N SER A 89 4.30 2.16 -4.01
CA SER A 89 5.71 2.56 -4.04
C SER A 89 6.19 2.83 -5.47
N HIS A 90 7.28 3.59 -5.61
CA HIS A 90 8.00 3.74 -6.86
C HIS A 90 9.51 3.74 -6.63
N PRO A 91 10.32 3.24 -7.58
CA PRO A 91 11.76 3.10 -7.39
C PRO A 91 12.48 4.38 -6.99
N SER A 92 12.31 5.45 -7.77
CA SER A 92 12.91 6.75 -7.47
C SER A 92 12.20 7.87 -8.22
N ASP A 93 12.26 9.07 -7.63
CA ASP A 93 11.86 10.34 -8.22
C ASP A 93 12.66 10.64 -9.50
N PHE A 94 12.19 11.60 -10.30
CA PHE A 94 12.84 12.02 -11.55
C PHE A 94 13.11 10.89 -12.57
N THR A 95 12.34 9.80 -12.50
CA THR A 95 12.40 8.69 -13.46
C THR A 95 11.16 8.65 -14.37
N PRO A 96 11.31 8.23 -15.64
CA PRO A 96 10.27 8.42 -16.66
C PRO A 96 9.00 7.64 -16.34
N VAL A 97 9.10 6.32 -16.07
CA VAL A 97 7.92 5.49 -15.82
C VAL A 97 7.19 5.94 -14.55
N CYS A 98 7.93 6.26 -13.48
CA CYS A 98 7.32 6.75 -12.23
C CYS A 98 6.55 8.05 -12.46
N THR A 99 7.08 8.97 -13.28
CA THR A 99 6.41 10.24 -13.60
C THR A 99 5.07 9.98 -14.29
N THR A 100 5.04 9.05 -15.26
CA THR A 100 3.79 8.67 -15.93
C THR A 100 2.76 8.04 -14.99
N GLU A 101 3.21 7.24 -14.02
CA GLU A 101 2.33 6.55 -13.08
C GLU A 101 1.70 7.50 -12.06
N LEU A 102 2.51 8.36 -11.42
CA LEU A 102 2.01 9.32 -10.44
C LEU A 102 1.10 10.36 -11.11
N ALA A 103 1.41 10.78 -12.34
CA ALA A 103 0.50 11.61 -13.12
C ALA A 103 -0.81 10.89 -13.44
N ARG A 104 -0.78 9.58 -13.75
CA ARG A 104 -2.01 8.79 -13.94
C ARG A 104 -2.85 8.73 -12.66
N VAL A 105 -2.23 8.54 -11.50
CA VAL A 105 -2.92 8.62 -10.19
C VAL A 105 -3.59 9.97 -10.03
N LEU A 106 -2.86 11.05 -10.30
CA LEU A 106 -3.37 12.43 -10.24
C LEU A 106 -4.63 12.62 -11.12
N THR A 107 -4.61 12.13 -12.36
CA THR A 107 -5.79 12.21 -13.25
C THR A 107 -6.97 11.34 -12.80
N LEU A 108 -6.71 10.27 -12.04
CA LEU A 108 -7.71 9.33 -11.53
C LEU A 108 -8.18 9.65 -10.10
N LEU A 109 -7.65 10.68 -9.45
CA LEU A 109 -8.05 11.07 -8.09
C LEU A 109 -9.57 11.19 -7.90
N PRO A 110 -10.34 11.81 -8.82
CA PRO A 110 -11.79 11.89 -8.69
C PRO A 110 -12.46 10.50 -8.58
N GLU A 111 -11.94 9.49 -9.28
CA GLU A 111 -12.47 8.13 -9.23
C GLU A 111 -12.16 7.42 -7.90
N PHE A 112 -11.00 7.69 -7.30
CA PHE A 112 -10.65 7.20 -5.96
C PHE A 112 -11.49 7.89 -4.88
N ILE A 113 -11.65 9.21 -4.95
CA ILE A 113 -12.46 10.00 -4.01
C ILE A 113 -13.92 9.54 -4.03
N LYS A 114 -14.50 9.32 -5.23
CA LYS A 114 -15.86 8.80 -5.39
C LYS A 114 -16.09 7.46 -4.67
N ARG A 115 -15.04 6.67 -4.48
CA ARG A 115 -15.05 5.36 -3.81
C ARG A 115 -14.65 5.42 -2.33
N ASN A 116 -14.49 6.63 -1.76
CA ASN A 116 -13.95 6.85 -0.42
C ASN A 116 -12.57 6.17 -0.25
N VAL A 117 -11.67 6.37 -1.22
CA VAL A 117 -10.31 5.82 -1.24
C VAL A 117 -9.30 6.96 -1.14
N LYS A 118 -8.38 6.88 -0.17
CA LYS A 118 -7.20 7.74 -0.06
C LYS A 118 -6.01 7.04 -0.73
N VAL A 119 -5.18 7.81 -1.41
CA VAL A 119 -3.96 7.30 -2.08
C VAL A 119 -2.73 7.95 -1.44
N ILE A 120 -1.64 7.20 -1.34
CA ILE A 120 -0.35 7.67 -0.80
C ILE A 120 0.80 7.00 -1.55
N GLY A 121 1.74 7.82 -2.03
CA GLY A 121 2.97 7.37 -2.68
C GLY A 121 4.06 7.06 -1.66
N LEU A 122 5.08 6.31 -2.07
CA LEU A 122 6.27 6.03 -1.26
C LEU A 122 7.49 5.80 -2.14
N SER A 123 8.62 6.43 -1.82
CA SER A 123 9.93 6.04 -2.35
C SER A 123 11.01 6.25 -1.30
N CYS A 124 12.25 5.92 -1.65
CA CYS A 124 13.40 6.09 -0.77
C CYS A 124 14.09 7.45 -0.93
N ASP A 125 13.56 8.32 -1.79
CA ASP A 125 14.03 9.69 -1.94
C ASP A 125 13.56 10.58 -0.79
N ASP A 126 14.08 11.80 -0.74
CA ASP A 126 13.81 12.74 0.34
C ASP A 126 12.61 13.67 0.08
N ILE A 127 12.08 14.29 1.15
CA ILE A 127 10.94 15.22 1.03
C ILE A 127 11.22 16.38 0.07
N SER A 128 12.45 16.89 0.01
CA SER A 128 12.82 17.96 -0.93
C SER A 128 12.74 17.50 -2.39
N SER A 129 13.23 16.30 -2.69
CA SER A 129 13.15 15.63 -3.98
C SER A 129 11.69 15.42 -4.37
N HIS A 130 10.88 14.84 -3.48
CA HIS A 130 9.45 14.64 -3.74
C HIS A 130 8.75 15.96 -4.07
N SER A 131 9.02 17.01 -3.29
CA SER A 131 8.38 18.31 -3.44
C SER A 131 8.73 18.98 -4.78
N GLU A 132 9.98 18.86 -5.22
CA GLU A 132 10.41 19.40 -6.51
C GLU A 132 9.84 18.56 -7.66
N TRP A 133 9.91 17.23 -7.57
CA TRP A 133 9.42 16.32 -8.59
C TRP A 133 7.89 16.34 -8.75
N CYS A 134 7.15 16.67 -7.69
CA CYS A 134 5.70 16.92 -7.78
C CYS A 134 5.33 17.96 -8.84
N LYS A 135 6.21 18.93 -9.11
CA LYS A 135 5.99 19.92 -10.18
C LYS A 135 6.03 19.28 -11.57
N ASP A 136 7.00 18.40 -11.82
CA ASP A 136 7.12 17.67 -13.08
C ASP A 136 5.92 16.75 -13.30
N ILE A 137 5.47 16.05 -12.25
CA ILE A 137 4.29 15.18 -12.30
C ILE A 137 3.04 15.99 -12.68
N LYS A 138 2.83 17.15 -12.04
CA LYS A 138 1.69 18.03 -12.35
C LYS A 138 1.74 18.56 -13.77
N SER A 139 2.91 19.04 -14.19
CA SER A 139 3.14 19.53 -15.54
C SER A 139 2.84 18.45 -16.58
N TYR A 140 3.32 17.23 -16.38
CA TYR A 140 3.04 16.09 -17.26
C TYR A 140 1.55 15.69 -17.24
N ALA A 141 0.88 15.77 -16.08
CA ALA A 141 -0.55 15.50 -15.96
C ALA A 141 -1.45 16.60 -16.58
N GLY A 142 -0.87 17.73 -16.98
CA GLY A 142 -1.63 18.90 -17.47
C GLY A 142 -2.40 19.63 -16.36
N CYS A 143 -1.98 19.49 -15.10
CA CYS A 143 -2.57 20.18 -13.95
C CYS A 143 -1.97 21.58 -13.78
N ASN A 144 -2.72 22.50 -13.15
CA ASN A 144 -2.24 23.86 -12.89
C ASN A 144 -1.14 23.87 -11.81
N ASP A 145 -0.07 24.62 -12.05
CA ASP A 145 1.08 24.76 -11.14
C ASP A 145 0.73 25.40 -9.79
N ASP A 146 -0.33 26.22 -9.72
CA ASP A 146 -0.74 26.91 -8.49
C ASP A 146 -1.41 26.00 -7.45
N GLU A 147 -1.90 24.82 -7.86
CA GLU A 147 -2.61 23.91 -6.96
C GLU A 147 -1.65 23.05 -6.13
N LYS A 148 -2.00 22.78 -4.88
CA LYS A 148 -1.22 21.86 -4.05
C LYS A 148 -1.29 20.44 -4.61
N PHE A 149 -0.18 19.69 -4.55
CA PHE A 149 -0.18 18.28 -4.95
C PHE A 149 -1.14 17.49 -4.04
N PRO A 150 -2.11 16.73 -4.58
CA PRO A 150 -3.31 16.38 -3.82
C PRO A 150 -3.23 15.09 -3.01
N TYR A 151 -2.08 14.42 -2.99
CA TYR A 151 -1.84 13.26 -2.14
C TYR A 151 -0.40 13.21 -1.64
N PRO A 152 -0.16 12.69 -0.42
CA PRO A 152 1.18 12.63 0.16
C PRO A 152 2.09 11.60 -0.56
N ILE A 153 3.39 11.88 -0.54
CA ILE A 153 4.45 10.91 -0.86
C ILE A 153 5.30 10.74 0.40
N ILE A 154 5.46 9.49 0.84
CA ILE A 154 6.26 9.07 2.01
C ILE A 154 7.74 9.05 1.65
N GLU A 155 8.55 9.66 2.53
CA GLU A 155 10.01 9.52 2.57
C GLU A 155 10.40 8.26 3.35
N ASP A 156 11.01 7.27 2.68
CA ASP A 156 11.56 6.05 3.29
C ASP A 156 13.07 5.92 3.02
N LYS A 157 13.83 6.98 3.35
CA LYS A 157 15.29 7.05 3.19
C LYS A 157 16.05 5.85 3.76
N ASP A 158 15.60 5.34 4.90
CA ASP A 158 16.28 4.24 5.58
C ASP A 158 15.81 2.86 5.10
N ARG A 159 14.90 2.82 4.11
CA ARG A 159 14.31 1.60 3.52
C ARG A 159 13.60 0.73 4.56
N LEU A 160 13.22 1.30 5.70
CA LEU A 160 12.64 0.55 6.81
C LEU A 160 11.23 0.08 6.45
N LEU A 161 10.41 0.94 5.84
CA LEU A 161 9.07 0.57 5.39
C LEU A 161 9.15 -0.37 4.18
N ALA A 162 10.03 -0.08 3.22
CA ALA A 162 10.27 -0.92 2.05
C ALA A 162 10.68 -2.34 2.45
N ALA A 163 11.64 -2.47 3.38
CA ALA A 163 12.07 -3.77 3.89
C ALA A 163 10.95 -4.46 4.69
N LYS A 164 10.27 -3.73 5.59
CA LYS A 164 9.18 -4.27 6.42
C LYS A 164 8.03 -4.80 5.58
N LEU A 165 7.66 -4.09 4.52
CA LEU A 165 6.51 -4.42 3.67
C LEU A 165 6.91 -5.30 2.47
N GLY A 166 8.18 -5.70 2.36
CA GLY A 166 8.67 -6.58 1.30
C GLY A 166 8.64 -5.95 -0.10
N MET A 167 8.84 -4.64 -0.19
CA MET A 167 8.78 -3.87 -1.44
C MET A 167 10.14 -3.69 -2.09
N VAL A 168 11.24 -4.21 -1.54
CA VAL A 168 12.59 -3.97 -2.08
C VAL A 168 12.80 -4.68 -3.41
N ASP A 169 13.24 -3.95 -4.42
CA ASP A 169 13.80 -4.51 -5.66
C ASP A 169 15.31 -4.72 -5.46
N LYS A 170 15.79 -5.94 -5.70
CA LYS A 170 17.20 -6.28 -5.44
C LYS A 170 18.13 -5.88 -6.58
N ASP A 171 17.58 -5.74 -7.78
CA ASP A 171 18.34 -5.46 -8.99
C ASP A 171 18.45 -3.94 -9.25
N GLU A 172 17.54 -3.16 -8.64
CA GLU A 172 17.52 -1.70 -8.73
C GLU A 172 18.20 -1.08 -7.50
N LEU A 173 19.32 -0.42 -7.75
CA LEU A 173 20.15 0.20 -6.72
C LEU A 173 20.28 1.69 -7.00
N ASP A 174 20.36 2.49 -5.94
CA ASP A 174 20.75 3.89 -6.04
C ASP A 174 22.26 4.05 -6.34
N ALA A 175 22.71 5.30 -6.47
CA ALA A 175 24.12 5.61 -6.76
C ALA A 175 25.10 5.11 -5.68
N SER A 176 24.62 4.87 -4.45
CA SER A 176 25.40 4.32 -3.35
C SER A 176 25.36 2.79 -3.28
N GLY A 177 24.67 2.12 -4.21
CA GLY A 177 24.51 0.68 -4.26
C GLY A 177 23.42 0.15 -3.32
N MET A 178 22.56 1.03 -2.80
CA MET A 178 21.49 0.67 -1.87
C MET A 178 20.22 0.31 -2.64
N PRO A 179 19.51 -0.77 -2.26
CA PRO A 179 18.27 -1.16 -2.92
C PRO A 179 17.17 -0.10 -2.88
N LEU A 180 16.46 0.01 -4.00
CA LEU A 180 15.27 0.85 -4.16
C LEU A 180 13.99 0.01 -4.00
N THR A 181 12.85 0.69 -3.95
CA THR A 181 11.56 -0.03 -3.95
C THR A 181 11.22 -0.52 -5.36
N ALA A 182 10.56 -1.67 -5.44
CA ALA A 182 9.81 -2.11 -6.60
C ALA A 182 8.55 -1.26 -6.78
N ARG A 183 7.74 -1.55 -7.80
CA ARG A 183 6.42 -0.92 -8.02
C ARG A 183 5.35 -1.71 -7.27
N ALA A 184 5.34 -1.60 -5.95
CA ALA A 184 4.37 -2.28 -5.10
C ALA A 184 3.06 -1.47 -5.01
N VAL A 185 1.95 -2.18 -4.80
CA VAL A 185 0.63 -1.61 -4.48
C VAL A 185 0.04 -2.44 -3.35
N PHE A 186 -0.50 -1.78 -2.34
CA PHE A 186 -1.28 -2.38 -1.25
C PHE A 186 -2.63 -1.70 -1.18
N ILE A 187 -3.70 -2.49 -1.14
CA ILE A 187 -5.07 -2.01 -0.89
C ILE A 187 -5.46 -2.38 0.54
N ILE A 188 -5.86 -1.38 1.32
CA ILE A 188 -6.20 -1.49 2.73
C ILE A 188 -7.66 -1.06 2.92
N ASP A 189 -8.44 -1.81 3.69
CA ASP A 189 -9.84 -1.46 3.99
C ASP A 189 -9.97 -0.51 5.21
N PRO A 190 -11.16 0.06 5.46
CA PRO A 190 -11.39 0.94 6.61
C PRO A 190 -11.10 0.30 7.98
N LYS A 191 -11.15 -1.05 8.06
CA LYS A 191 -10.81 -1.83 9.25
C LYS A 191 -9.31 -2.12 9.35
N LYS A 192 -8.51 -1.41 8.55
CA LYS A 192 -7.04 -1.51 8.45
C LYS A 192 -6.58 -2.86 7.92
N LYS A 193 -7.45 -3.68 7.33
CA LYS A 193 -7.04 -4.99 6.83
C LYS A 193 -6.40 -4.86 5.46
N PHE A 194 -5.32 -5.61 5.26
CA PHE A 194 -4.71 -5.82 3.96
C PHE A 194 -5.62 -6.67 3.06
N ARG A 195 -5.99 -6.15 1.88
CA ARG A 195 -6.99 -6.77 0.99
C ARG A 195 -6.43 -7.31 -0.32
N LEU A 196 -5.36 -6.70 -0.83
CA LEU A 196 -4.74 -7.07 -2.10
C LEU A 196 -3.37 -6.41 -2.21
N SER A 197 -2.38 -7.13 -2.74
CA SER A 197 -1.14 -6.51 -3.22
C SER A 197 -0.81 -6.88 -4.65
N ILE A 198 -0.04 -6.01 -5.29
CA ILE A 198 0.59 -6.23 -6.59
C ILE A 198 2.05 -5.84 -6.44
N LEU A 199 2.96 -6.62 -7.01
CA LEU A 199 4.39 -6.32 -7.02
C LEU A 199 4.91 -6.38 -8.46
N TYR A 200 5.16 -5.22 -9.04
CA TYR A 200 5.75 -5.09 -10.39
C TYR A 200 7.22 -4.68 -10.27
N PRO A 201 8.10 -5.14 -11.18
CA PRO A 201 9.49 -4.67 -11.21
C PRO A 201 9.55 -3.22 -11.69
N ALA A 202 10.68 -2.55 -11.46
CA ALA A 202 10.90 -1.17 -11.94
C ALA A 202 10.71 -1.01 -13.46
N THR A 203 10.97 -2.05 -14.24
CA THR A 203 10.85 -2.05 -15.71
C THR A 203 9.42 -2.08 -16.24
N THR A 204 8.43 -2.39 -15.41
CA THR A 204 7.03 -2.59 -15.87
C THR A 204 6.08 -1.60 -15.19
N GLY A 205 5.63 -0.59 -15.93
CA GLY A 205 4.61 0.36 -15.44
C GLY A 205 3.28 -0.34 -15.13
N ARG A 206 2.60 0.10 -14.08
CA ARG A 206 1.35 -0.45 -13.57
C ARG A 206 0.15 0.00 -14.38
N ASN A 207 -0.86 -0.85 -14.40
CA ASN A 207 -2.18 -0.52 -14.95
C ASN A 207 -3.10 -0.02 -13.82
N PHE A 208 -3.36 1.29 -13.76
CA PHE A 208 -4.26 1.87 -12.76
C PHE A 208 -5.75 1.61 -13.02
N ASP A 209 -6.14 1.24 -14.24
CA ASP A 209 -7.51 0.82 -14.53
C ASP A 209 -7.79 -0.53 -13.87
N GLU A 210 -6.79 -1.43 -13.81
CA GLU A 210 -6.90 -2.68 -13.05
C GLU A 210 -7.03 -2.42 -11.55
N ILE A 211 -6.29 -1.43 -11.02
CA ILE A 211 -6.38 -1.04 -9.61
C ILE A 211 -7.79 -0.54 -9.28
N LEU A 212 -8.40 0.29 -10.14
CA LEU A 212 -9.79 0.71 -9.98
C LEU A 212 -10.77 -0.47 -10.09
N ARG A 213 -10.55 -1.38 -11.05
CA ARG A 213 -11.39 -2.57 -11.24
C ARG A 213 -11.40 -3.49 -10.02
N VAL A 214 -10.24 -3.73 -9.40
CA VAL A 214 -10.18 -4.55 -8.18
C VAL A 214 -10.73 -3.84 -6.96
N LEU A 215 -10.64 -2.50 -6.87
CA LEU A 215 -11.33 -1.73 -5.84
C LEU A 215 -12.84 -1.90 -5.93
N ASP A 216 -13.39 -1.78 -7.13
CA ASP A 216 -14.81 -2.01 -7.41
C ASP A 216 -15.24 -3.41 -6.98
N SER A 217 -14.44 -4.44 -7.32
CA SER A 217 -14.66 -5.81 -6.88
C SER A 217 -14.63 -5.95 -5.35
N LEU A 218 -13.61 -5.41 -4.68
CA LEU A 218 -13.44 -5.53 -3.22
C LEU A 218 -14.61 -4.86 -2.49
N GLN A 219 -15.01 -3.67 -2.90
CA GLN A 219 -16.12 -2.95 -2.28
C GLN A 219 -17.48 -3.62 -2.54
N LEU A 220 -17.70 -4.15 -3.74
CA LEU A 220 -18.91 -4.92 -4.08
C LEU A 220 -19.02 -6.20 -3.22
N THR A 221 -17.95 -6.97 -3.16
CA THR A 221 -17.92 -8.27 -2.47
C THR A 221 -17.94 -8.16 -0.95
N ASP A 222 -17.61 -6.99 -0.39
CA ASP A 222 -17.84 -6.69 1.03
C ASP A 222 -19.32 -6.44 1.38
N ARG A 223 -20.11 -5.98 0.41
CA ARG A 223 -21.52 -5.60 0.61
C ARG A 223 -22.49 -6.72 0.25
N VAL A 224 -22.15 -7.54 -0.74
CA VAL A 224 -23.05 -8.55 -1.30
C VAL A 224 -22.36 -9.91 -1.37
N LYS A 225 -23.14 -10.99 -1.19
CA LYS A 225 -22.67 -12.38 -1.21
C LYS A 225 -22.36 -12.90 -2.63
N VAL A 226 -21.58 -12.14 -3.38
CA VAL A 226 -21.10 -12.47 -4.73
C VAL A 226 -19.56 -12.53 -4.76
N ALA A 227 -19.03 -13.06 -5.86
CA ALA A 227 -17.64 -12.95 -6.27
C ALA A 227 -17.59 -12.48 -7.72
N THR A 228 -16.62 -11.65 -8.08
CA THR A 228 -16.43 -11.22 -9.47
C THR A 228 -15.66 -12.28 -10.27
N PRO A 229 -16.11 -12.72 -11.46
CA PRO A 229 -15.39 -13.69 -12.27
C PRO A 229 -14.10 -13.12 -12.89
N VAL A 230 -13.37 -13.98 -13.60
CA VAL A 230 -12.22 -13.57 -14.43
C VAL A 230 -12.62 -12.47 -15.42
N ASP A 231 -11.73 -11.49 -15.61
CA ASP A 231 -11.90 -10.34 -16.50
C ASP A 231 -13.13 -9.45 -16.26
N TRP A 232 -13.79 -9.61 -15.09
CA TRP A 232 -15.00 -8.87 -14.72
C TRP A 232 -14.78 -7.36 -14.74
N LYS A 233 -15.71 -6.63 -15.36
CA LYS A 233 -15.84 -5.17 -15.28
C LYS A 233 -17.13 -4.79 -14.55
N MET A 234 -17.16 -3.58 -13.99
CA MET A 234 -18.36 -3.07 -13.34
C MET A 234 -19.57 -3.14 -14.25
N GLY A 235 -20.64 -3.79 -13.77
CA GLY A 235 -21.87 -4.05 -14.53
C GLY A 235 -21.98 -5.46 -15.10
N ASP A 236 -20.87 -6.20 -15.26
CA ASP A 236 -20.90 -7.59 -15.71
C ASP A 236 -21.51 -8.53 -14.66
N ASP A 237 -22.03 -9.67 -15.10
CA ASP A 237 -22.53 -10.72 -14.21
C ASP A 237 -21.51 -11.13 -13.15
N CYS A 238 -21.98 -11.31 -11.93
CA CYS A 238 -21.22 -11.82 -10.81
C CYS A 238 -21.52 -13.31 -10.56
N MET A 239 -20.66 -13.96 -9.80
CA MET A 239 -20.83 -15.34 -9.35
C MET A 239 -21.45 -15.35 -7.95
N VAL A 240 -22.51 -16.14 -7.75
CA VAL A 240 -23.08 -16.33 -6.41
C VAL A 240 -22.12 -17.17 -5.57
N LEU A 241 -21.80 -16.71 -4.35
CA LEU A 241 -20.89 -17.45 -3.47
C LEU A 241 -21.38 -18.89 -3.23
N PRO A 242 -20.50 -19.91 -3.23
CA PRO A 242 -20.89 -21.30 -2.98
C PRO A 242 -21.56 -21.53 -1.62
N THR A 243 -21.29 -20.63 -0.66
CA THR A 243 -21.85 -20.67 0.69
C THR A 243 -23.32 -20.22 0.77
N VAL A 244 -23.87 -19.64 -0.30
CA VAL A 244 -25.30 -19.28 -0.36
C VAL A 244 -26.14 -20.52 -0.65
N PRO A 245 -27.03 -20.95 0.26
CA PRO A 245 -27.91 -22.10 0.05
C PRO A 245 -28.92 -21.88 -1.09
N GLU A 246 -29.36 -22.94 -1.78
CA GLU A 246 -30.29 -22.84 -2.93
C GLU A 246 -31.64 -22.21 -2.55
N ASP A 247 -32.17 -22.51 -1.36
CA ASP A 247 -33.45 -21.99 -0.87
C ASP A 247 -33.44 -20.48 -0.54
N SER A 248 -32.25 -19.91 -0.38
CA SER A 248 -32.05 -18.51 0.00
C SER A 248 -31.72 -17.62 -1.20
N VAL A 249 -31.52 -18.22 -2.39
CA VAL A 249 -31.06 -17.51 -3.59
C VAL A 249 -32.02 -16.42 -4.01
N ASP A 250 -33.31 -16.72 -4.15
CA ASP A 250 -34.29 -15.75 -4.67
C ASP A 250 -34.49 -14.57 -3.72
N THR A 251 -34.31 -14.78 -2.42
CA THR A 251 -34.36 -13.74 -1.39
C THR A 251 -33.15 -12.82 -1.44
N ILE A 252 -31.95 -13.38 -1.66
CA ILE A 252 -30.69 -12.61 -1.68
C ILE A 252 -30.48 -11.93 -3.05
N PHE A 253 -30.94 -12.57 -4.13
CA PHE A 253 -30.74 -12.15 -5.52
C PHE A 253 -32.09 -12.00 -6.25
N PRO A 254 -32.88 -10.97 -5.94
CA PRO A 254 -34.21 -10.77 -6.55
C PRO A 254 -34.15 -10.48 -8.07
N GLN A 255 -32.98 -10.11 -8.60
CA GLN A 255 -32.75 -9.94 -10.03
C GLN A 255 -32.62 -11.29 -10.78
N GLY A 256 -32.60 -12.40 -10.04
CA GLY A 256 -32.53 -13.76 -10.58
C GLY A 256 -31.11 -14.33 -10.61
N VAL A 257 -31.06 -15.66 -10.67
CA VAL A 257 -29.83 -16.45 -10.77
C VAL A 257 -29.93 -17.45 -11.90
N THR A 258 -28.89 -17.47 -12.73
CA THR A 258 -28.73 -18.46 -13.80
C THR A 258 -27.74 -19.53 -13.35
N VAL A 259 -28.20 -20.78 -13.27
CA VAL A 259 -27.33 -21.93 -13.02
C VAL A 259 -26.83 -22.47 -14.35
N VAL A 260 -25.52 -22.45 -14.56
CA VAL A 260 -24.90 -22.99 -15.77
C VAL A 260 -24.77 -24.52 -15.63
N PRO A 261 -25.39 -25.31 -16.51
CA PRO A 261 -25.27 -26.76 -16.46
C PRO A 261 -23.85 -27.20 -16.83
N LEU A 262 -23.28 -28.11 -16.03
CA LEU A 262 -21.93 -28.64 -16.22
C LEU A 262 -21.94 -30.18 -16.24
N PRO A 263 -20.96 -30.84 -16.90
CA PRO A 263 -20.90 -32.29 -16.98
C PRO A 263 -20.85 -33.01 -15.63
N SER A 264 -20.40 -32.35 -14.57
CA SER A 264 -20.34 -32.92 -13.22
C SER A 264 -21.71 -33.03 -12.53
N GLY A 265 -22.76 -32.41 -13.07
CA GLY A 265 -24.08 -32.30 -12.44
C GLY A 265 -24.13 -31.37 -11.21
N LYS A 266 -23.00 -30.78 -10.78
CA LYS A 266 -22.95 -29.87 -9.64
C LYS A 266 -23.42 -28.46 -10.04
N LYS A 267 -24.25 -27.84 -9.19
CA LYS A 267 -24.87 -26.53 -9.42
C LYS A 267 -24.09 -25.35 -8.84
N TYR A 268 -22.76 -25.42 -8.81
CA TYR A 268 -21.94 -24.36 -8.19
C TYR A 268 -21.75 -23.14 -9.11
N LEU A 269 -21.86 -23.33 -10.43
CA LEU A 269 -21.64 -22.28 -11.41
C LEU A 269 -22.91 -21.44 -11.58
N ARG A 270 -23.15 -20.56 -10.60
CA ARG A 270 -24.34 -19.71 -10.50
C ARG A 270 -23.98 -18.25 -10.79
N LYS A 271 -24.63 -17.67 -11.79
CA LYS A 271 -24.47 -16.27 -12.20
C LYS A 271 -25.66 -15.42 -11.73
N THR A 272 -25.41 -14.17 -11.40
CA THR A 272 -26.44 -13.17 -11.12
C THR A 272 -26.00 -11.84 -11.73
N PRO A 273 -26.91 -11.00 -12.26
CA PRO A 273 -26.56 -9.66 -12.71
C PRO A 273 -25.87 -8.87 -11.59
N CYS A 274 -24.97 -7.95 -11.95
CA CYS A 274 -24.25 -7.14 -10.97
C CYS A 274 -25.23 -6.41 -10.04
N PRO A 275 -25.22 -6.69 -8.72
CA PRO A 275 -26.09 -5.99 -7.78
C PRO A 275 -25.79 -4.49 -7.77
N ASN A 276 -26.84 -3.66 -7.81
CA ASN A 276 -26.67 -2.21 -7.68
C ASN A 276 -26.52 -1.85 -6.20
N VAL A 277 -25.28 -1.72 -5.73
CA VAL A 277 -24.94 -1.37 -4.34
C VAL A 277 -24.10 -0.10 -4.24
N LEU A 278 -24.11 0.73 -5.28
CA LEU A 278 -23.53 2.09 -5.24
C LEU A 278 -24.47 3.05 -4.50
#